data_AF-U4LD47-F1
#
_entry.id   AF-U4LD47-F1
#
_cell.length_a   1.000
_cell.length_b   1.000
_cell.length_c   1.000
_cell.angle_alpha   90.00
_cell.angle_beta   90.00
_cell.angle_gamma   90.00
#
_symmetry.space_group_name_H-M   'P 1'
#
loop_
_entity.id
_entity.type
_entity.pdbx_description
1 polymer ?
#
loop_
_entity_poly.entity_id
_entity_poly.type
_entity_poly.pdbx_seq_one_letter_code
_entity_poly.pdbx_strand_id
1 'polypeptide(L)'
;MPLDQLPLEILLNILSYLDDLKPLSSSNKGLKSAAADSEARNLRSRLSSLTHRELLIQIWTPPAFFFPGNSKQHRRAPETNDLLSLLGNSELKPLVRNYTTSLEEKSELVKKMTQYLLSNGLAGLANFPESFTQELLIHLWSARERYGHDIDGYLSHLGDSVTFKDLCDGQDRYFSMQSPQVEGMMKVYYALSKKTLEHPFGPRGHDGIGLHKMIVRGGMELVLERLTRR
;
A
#
# COMPACT_ATOMS: atom_id res chain seq x y z
N MET A 1 24.90 15.32 39.89
CA MET A 1 23.93 14.25 39.59
C MET A 1 24.38 13.55 38.31
N PRO A 2 24.42 12.22 38.30
CA PRO A 2 24.72 11.47 37.09
C PRO A 2 23.51 11.50 36.12
N LEU A 3 23.77 11.44 34.80
CA LEU A 3 22.76 11.67 33.73
C LEU A 3 21.61 10.65 33.74
N ASP A 4 21.85 9.47 34.28
CA ASP A 4 20.93 8.35 34.45
C ASP A 4 19.83 8.60 35.51
N GLN A 5 19.94 9.68 36.28
CA GLN A 5 18.93 10.09 37.27
C GLN A 5 17.97 11.19 36.78
N LEU A 6 18.13 11.63 35.52
CA LEU A 6 17.25 12.64 34.94
C LEU A 6 15.96 12.00 34.37
N PRO A 7 14.80 12.66 34.54
CA PRO A 7 13.57 12.29 33.85
C PRO A 7 13.80 12.22 32.33
N LEU A 8 13.22 11.20 31.70
CA LEU A 8 13.44 10.89 30.29
C LEU A 8 13.06 12.06 29.37
N GLU A 9 12.05 12.84 29.72
CA GLU A 9 11.63 14.01 28.95
C GLU A 9 12.71 15.10 28.93
N ILE A 10 13.36 15.33 30.07
CA ILE A 10 14.43 16.33 30.19
C ILE A 10 15.66 15.85 29.42
N LEU A 11 15.96 14.55 29.49
CA LEU A 11 17.08 13.93 28.79
C LEU A 11 16.90 14.05 27.26
N LEU A 12 15.71 13.73 26.74
CA LEU A 12 15.39 13.86 25.31
C LEU A 12 15.38 15.32 24.84
N ASN A 13 14.92 16.25 25.68
CA ASN A 13 14.94 17.68 25.38
C ASN A 13 16.37 18.21 25.30
N ILE A 14 17.24 17.87 26.25
CA ILE A 14 18.68 18.24 26.23
C ILE A 14 19.36 17.67 24.98
N LEU A 15 19.07 16.42 24.63
CA LEU A 15 19.61 15.76 23.45
C LEU A 15 19.11 16.36 22.14
N SER A 16 17.90 16.95 22.11
CA SER A 16 17.37 17.64 20.93
C SER A 16 18.13 18.92 20.55
N TYR A 17 18.94 19.48 21.46
CA TYR A 17 19.78 20.65 21.23
C TYR A 17 21.24 20.32 20.85
N LEU A 18 21.58 19.03 20.76
CA LEU A 18 22.94 18.58 20.44
C LEU A 18 22.96 18.09 19.00
N ASP A 19 23.46 18.93 18.09
CA ASP A 19 23.47 18.69 16.63
C ASP A 19 24.34 17.50 16.18
N ASP A 20 25.14 16.88 17.06
CA ASP A 20 26.00 15.75 16.73
C ASP A 20 26.02 14.66 17.84
N LEU A 21 24.95 13.87 17.94
CA LEU A 21 24.81 12.76 18.91
C LEU A 21 25.31 11.40 18.41
N LYS A 22 26.33 11.38 17.55
CA LYS A 22 26.82 10.13 16.96
C LYS A 22 27.55 9.16 17.91
N PRO A 23 28.03 9.52 19.13
CA PRO A 23 28.56 8.50 20.05
C PRO A 23 27.72 8.27 21.33
N LEU A 24 26.69 9.09 21.62
CA LEU A 24 25.96 8.97 22.90
C LEU A 24 24.89 7.88 22.88
N SER A 25 24.39 7.51 21.70
CA SER A 25 23.47 6.39 21.57
C SER A 25 24.16 5.06 21.87
N SER A 26 25.46 4.87 21.57
CA SER A 26 26.15 3.58 21.78
C SER A 26 26.34 3.20 23.25
N SER A 27 26.44 4.18 24.16
CA SER A 27 26.94 3.97 25.53
C SER A 27 25.85 3.88 26.59
N ASN A 28 24.61 4.26 26.30
CA ASN A 28 23.53 4.27 27.28
C ASN A 28 22.31 3.45 26.81
N LYS A 29 22.14 2.26 27.40
CA LYS A 29 21.05 1.32 27.05
C LYS A 29 19.66 1.95 27.20
N GLY A 30 19.47 2.83 28.18
CA GLY A 30 18.20 3.55 28.39
C GLY A 30 17.87 4.51 27.25
N LEU A 31 18.87 5.22 26.72
CA LEU A 31 18.70 6.13 25.58
C LEU A 31 18.40 5.40 24.27
N LYS A 32 19.05 4.25 24.03
CA LYS A 32 18.71 3.40 22.86
C LYS A 32 17.27 2.91 22.92
N SER A 33 16.83 2.45 24.09
CA SER A 33 15.45 1.98 24.29
C SER A 33 14.45 3.10 24.07
N ALA A 34 14.66 4.27 24.68
CA ALA A 34 13.76 5.41 24.54
C ALA A 34 13.66 5.94 23.10
N ALA A 35 14.78 5.97 22.37
CA ALA A 35 14.78 6.35 20.96
C ALA A 35 14.02 5.33 20.10
N ALA A 36 14.23 4.04 20.33
CA ALA A 36 13.49 2.98 19.63
C ALA A 36 11.99 3.01 19.96
N ASP A 37 11.62 3.29 21.23
CA ASP A 37 10.23 3.45 21.67
C ASP A 37 9.55 4.65 21.02
N SER A 38 10.24 5.79 20.93
CA SER A 38 9.74 6.98 20.24
C SER A 38 9.51 6.72 18.75
N GLU A 39 10.48 6.07 18.09
CA GLU A 39 10.34 5.66 16.69
C GLU A 39 9.21 4.64 16.48
N ALA A 40 9.04 3.69 17.40
CA ALA A 40 7.95 2.72 17.35
C ALA A 40 6.58 3.40 17.51
N ARG A 41 6.47 4.40 18.40
CA ARG A 41 5.25 5.21 18.54
C ARG A 41 4.94 5.99 17.27
N ASN A 42 5.95 6.65 16.68
CA ASN A 42 5.80 7.36 15.41
C ASN A 42 5.33 6.40 14.30
N LEU A 43 5.99 5.26 14.16
CA LEU A 43 5.63 4.24 13.16
C LEU A 43 4.20 3.73 13.35
N ARG A 44 3.78 3.44 14.59
CA ARG A 44 2.40 3.03 14.89
C ARG A 44 1.39 4.13 14.54
N SER A 45 1.71 5.38 14.85
CA SER A 45 0.87 6.53 14.50
C SER A 45 0.69 6.66 12.98
N ARG A 46 1.80 6.59 12.22
CA ARG A 46 1.79 6.59 10.76
C ARG A 46 0.99 5.43 10.16
N LEU A 47 1.17 4.21 10.67
CA LEU A 47 0.40 3.07 10.19
C LEU A 47 -1.08 3.12 10.61
N SER A 48 -1.41 3.80 11.71
CA SER A 48 -2.80 3.99 12.15
C SER A 48 -3.57 5.02 11.35
N SER A 49 -2.89 5.97 10.71
CA SER A 49 -3.55 6.96 9.83
C SER A 49 -3.87 6.42 8.44
N LEU A 50 -3.30 5.28 8.05
CA LEU A 50 -3.57 4.64 6.76
C LEU A 50 -4.97 4.03 6.75
N THR A 51 -5.80 4.49 5.81
CA THR A 51 -7.09 3.86 5.53
C THR A 51 -6.83 2.51 4.84
N HIS A 52 -7.53 1.45 5.26
CA HIS A 52 -7.34 0.08 4.75
C HIS A 52 -5.93 -0.51 4.97
N ARG A 53 -5.25 -0.14 6.06
CA ARG A 53 -3.87 -0.58 6.36
C ARG A 53 -3.64 -2.10 6.21
N GLU A 54 -4.61 -2.91 6.63
CA GLU A 54 -4.49 -4.38 6.60
C GLU A 54 -4.45 -4.88 5.17
N LEU A 55 -5.32 -4.34 4.32
CA LEU A 55 -5.38 -4.65 2.90
C LEU A 55 -4.11 -4.15 2.17
N LEU A 56 -3.63 -2.95 2.51
CA LEU A 56 -2.37 -2.41 1.97
C LEU A 56 -1.18 -3.33 2.31
N ILE A 57 -1.05 -3.72 3.58
CA ILE A 57 0.03 -4.62 4.04
C ILE A 57 -0.12 -6.01 3.43
N GLN A 58 -1.34 -6.49 3.19
CA GLN A 58 -1.57 -7.78 2.54
C GLN A 58 -1.12 -7.80 1.08
N ILE A 59 -1.42 -6.72 0.33
CA ILE A 59 -1.08 -6.62 -1.10
C ILE A 59 0.40 -6.28 -1.27
N TRP A 60 0.87 -5.23 -0.61
CA TRP A 60 2.26 -4.81 -0.60
C TRP A 60 2.94 -5.41 0.64
N THR A 61 3.17 -6.72 0.59
CA THR A 61 3.71 -7.45 1.74
C THR A 61 5.04 -6.86 2.20
N PRO A 62 5.24 -6.66 3.51
CA PRO A 62 6.50 -6.15 4.02
C PRO A 62 7.66 -7.09 3.65
N PRO A 63 8.84 -6.55 3.32
CA PRO A 63 10.00 -7.36 2.96
C PRO A 63 10.40 -8.37 4.04
N ALA A 64 11.10 -9.43 3.63
CA ALA A 64 11.49 -10.54 4.51
C ALA A 64 12.27 -10.14 5.77
N PHE A 65 12.96 -9.00 5.77
CA PHE A 65 13.67 -8.49 6.95
C PHE A 65 12.73 -8.05 8.09
N PHE A 66 11.42 -7.86 7.84
CA PHE A 66 10.42 -7.69 8.90
C PHE A 66 10.13 -8.99 9.66
N PHE A 67 10.63 -10.13 9.18
CA PHE A 67 10.43 -11.46 9.78
C PHE A 67 11.76 -12.13 10.17
N PRO A 68 12.51 -11.56 11.13
CA PRO A 68 13.75 -12.17 11.60
C PRO A 68 13.44 -13.44 12.39
N GLY A 69 13.42 -14.60 11.72
CA GLY A 69 13.43 -15.90 12.41
C GLY A 69 12.56 -17.01 11.86
N ASN A 70 11.65 -16.79 10.90
CA ASN A 70 10.80 -17.88 10.40
C ASN A 70 10.55 -17.78 8.89
N SER A 71 11.46 -18.37 8.11
CA SER A 71 11.34 -18.54 6.65
C SER A 71 10.19 -19.47 6.19
N LYS A 72 9.35 -19.96 7.11
CA LYS A 72 8.29 -20.95 6.81
C LYS A 72 6.93 -20.71 7.46
N GLN A 73 6.72 -19.65 8.25
CA GLN A 73 5.41 -19.37 8.85
C GLN A 73 4.76 -18.14 8.22
N HIS A 74 3.58 -18.38 7.66
CA HIS A 74 2.69 -17.43 7.02
C HIS A 74 2.62 -16.07 7.71
N ARG A 75 2.92 -15.00 6.96
CA ARG A 75 2.21 -13.70 6.93
C ARG A 75 1.50 -13.30 8.24
N ARG A 76 2.21 -13.21 9.35
CA ARG A 76 1.71 -12.55 10.57
C ARG A 76 2.27 -11.13 10.61
N ALA A 77 1.47 -10.15 11.04
CA ALA A 77 2.01 -8.83 11.34
C ALA A 77 3.11 -8.96 12.42
N PRO A 78 4.24 -8.25 12.32
CA PRO A 78 5.35 -8.36 13.27
C PRO A 78 4.87 -8.06 14.69
N GLU A 79 5.29 -8.88 15.67
CA GLU A 79 4.91 -8.65 17.06
C GLU A 79 5.62 -7.39 17.61
N THR A 80 5.06 -6.82 18.68
CA THR A 80 5.52 -5.55 19.29
C THR A 80 7.00 -5.56 19.67
N ASN A 81 7.53 -6.72 20.08
CA ASN A 81 8.94 -6.91 20.44
C ASN A 81 9.85 -7.02 19.21
N ASP A 82 9.35 -7.55 18.10
CA ASP A 82 10.08 -7.63 16.84
C ASP A 82 10.30 -6.23 16.26
N LEU A 83 9.31 -5.35 16.39
CA LEU A 83 9.41 -3.96 15.95
C LEU A 83 10.50 -3.17 16.69
N LEU A 84 10.66 -3.37 18.01
CA LEU A 84 11.72 -2.72 18.78
C LEU A 84 13.11 -3.27 18.42
N SER A 85 13.21 -4.54 18.06
CA SER A 85 14.46 -5.14 17.58
C SER A 85 14.86 -4.59 16.19
N LEU A 86 13.88 -4.42 15.29
CA LEU A 86 14.05 -3.86 13.95
C LEU A 86 14.43 -2.37 14.01
N LEU A 87 13.75 -1.60 14.87
CA LEU A 87 14.04 -0.19 15.13
C LEU A 87 15.24 0.00 16.08
N GLY A 88 15.79 -1.07 16.65
CA GLY A 88 17.07 -1.03 17.35
C GLY A 88 18.26 -1.09 16.39
N ASN A 89 18.04 -1.64 15.18
CA ASN A 89 19.09 -1.81 14.17
C ASN A 89 19.15 -0.60 13.22
N SER A 90 20.27 0.12 13.25
CA SER A 90 20.51 1.32 12.43
C SER A 90 20.40 1.07 10.92
N GLU A 91 20.68 -0.15 10.46
CA GLU A 91 20.64 -0.51 9.03
C GLU A 91 19.21 -0.80 8.54
N LEU A 92 18.34 -1.30 9.43
CA LEU A 92 16.96 -1.67 9.09
C LEU A 92 15.99 -0.49 9.21
N LYS A 93 16.28 0.49 10.07
CA LYS A 93 15.52 1.74 10.19
C LYS A 93 15.16 2.40 8.85
N PRO A 94 16.11 2.69 7.95
CA PRO A 94 15.79 3.33 6.68
C PRO A 94 14.88 2.45 5.81
N LEU A 95 15.05 1.12 5.84
CA LEU A 95 14.22 0.20 5.06
C LEU A 95 12.77 0.16 5.58
N VAL A 96 12.59 0.16 6.90
CA VAL A 96 11.25 0.26 7.53
C VAL A 96 10.59 1.59 7.16
N ARG A 97 11.33 2.70 7.26
CA ARG A 97 10.81 4.04 6.89
C ARG A 97 10.42 4.10 5.42
N ASN A 98 11.26 3.60 4.51
CA ASN A 98 10.98 3.59 3.07
C ASN A 98 9.74 2.76 2.74
N TYR A 99 9.60 1.59 3.36
CA TYR A 99 8.41 0.76 3.19
C TYR A 99 7.14 1.49 3.67
N THR A 100 7.17 2.11 4.87
CA THR A 100 6.02 2.88 5.37
C THR A 100 5.69 4.08 4.49
N THR A 101 6.69 4.84 4.06
CA THR A 101 6.49 5.97 3.13
C THR A 101 5.89 5.47 1.81
N SER A 102 6.35 4.34 1.29
CA SER A 102 5.77 3.74 0.08
C SER A 102 4.32 3.28 0.25
N LEU A 103 3.90 2.88 1.45
CA LEU A 103 2.48 2.59 1.74
C LEU A 103 1.65 3.87 1.82
N GLU A 104 2.19 4.92 2.45
CA GLU A 104 1.54 6.23 2.54
C GLU A 104 1.31 6.84 1.15
N GLU A 105 2.32 6.80 0.29
CA GLU A 105 2.21 7.26 -1.11
C GLU A 105 1.10 6.53 -1.85
N LYS A 106 1.01 5.20 -1.71
CA LYS A 106 -0.06 4.40 -2.34
C LYS A 106 -1.43 4.73 -1.77
N SER A 107 -1.54 4.90 -0.45
CA SER A 107 -2.79 5.30 0.21
C SER A 107 -3.26 6.68 -0.28
N GLU A 108 -2.34 7.63 -0.38
CA GLU A 108 -2.63 8.98 -0.87
C GLU A 108 -3.02 8.98 -2.36
N LEU A 109 -2.37 8.16 -3.20
CA LEU A 109 -2.75 8.00 -4.60
C LEU A 109 -4.15 7.39 -4.75
N VAL A 110 -4.48 6.36 -3.97
CA VAL A 110 -5.83 5.76 -3.93
C VAL A 110 -6.86 6.81 -3.52
N LYS A 111 -6.56 7.63 -2.51
CA LYS A 111 -7.44 8.72 -2.07
C LYS A 111 -7.68 9.74 -3.18
N LYS A 112 -6.61 10.21 -3.85
CA LYS A 112 -6.72 11.15 -4.99
C LYS A 112 -7.57 10.58 -6.12
N MET A 113 -7.36 9.30 -6.48
CA MET A 113 -8.16 8.65 -7.52
C MET A 113 -9.62 8.50 -7.11
N THR A 114 -9.87 8.17 -5.84
CA THR A 114 -11.24 8.05 -5.32
C THR A 114 -11.96 9.39 -5.42
N GLN A 115 -11.32 10.46 -4.93
CA GLN A 115 -11.87 11.81 -5.02
C GLN A 115 -12.14 12.19 -6.48
N TYR A 116 -11.21 11.92 -7.38
CA TYR A 116 -11.40 12.18 -8.80
C TYR A 116 -12.60 11.40 -9.38
N LEU A 117 -12.76 10.12 -9.04
CA LEU A 117 -13.88 9.30 -9.54
C LEU A 117 -15.23 9.76 -8.99
N LEU A 118 -15.29 10.16 -7.72
CA LEU A 118 -16.50 10.65 -7.07
C LEU A 118 -16.89 12.05 -7.58
N SER A 119 -15.92 12.97 -7.71
CA SER A 119 -16.16 14.34 -8.19
C SER A 119 -16.62 14.42 -9.64
N ASN A 120 -16.21 13.46 -10.48
CA ASN A 120 -16.65 13.39 -11.89
C ASN A 120 -18.01 12.73 -12.09
N GLY A 121 -18.78 12.47 -11.01
CA GLY A 121 -20.19 12.11 -11.10
C GLY A 121 -20.46 10.82 -11.87
N LEU A 122 -19.56 9.84 -11.76
CA LEU A 122 -19.70 8.56 -12.43
C LEU A 122 -20.90 7.83 -11.80
N ALA A 123 -22.06 7.92 -12.45
CA ALA A 123 -23.39 7.55 -11.92
C ALA A 123 -23.52 6.15 -11.28
N GLY A 124 -22.54 5.25 -11.48
CA GLY A 124 -22.48 3.95 -10.81
C GLY A 124 -21.80 3.94 -9.42
N LEU A 125 -20.99 4.96 -9.10
CA LEU A 125 -20.19 5.04 -7.86
C LEU A 125 -20.79 5.96 -6.79
N ALA A 126 -21.79 6.79 -7.15
CA ALA A 126 -22.43 7.73 -6.23
C ALA A 126 -23.09 7.07 -5.00
N ASN A 127 -23.42 5.78 -5.10
CA ASN A 127 -24.04 5.01 -4.02
C ASN A 127 -23.02 4.31 -3.11
N PHE A 128 -21.72 4.36 -3.43
CA PHE A 128 -20.69 3.72 -2.63
C PHE A 128 -20.02 4.73 -1.70
N PRO A 129 -19.83 4.40 -0.41
CA PRO A 129 -19.01 5.19 0.48
C PRO A 129 -17.59 5.38 -0.08
N GLU A 130 -16.97 6.52 0.22
CA GLU A 130 -15.59 6.81 -0.21
C GLU A 130 -14.63 5.69 0.22
N SER A 131 -14.73 5.27 1.49
CA SER A 131 -13.92 4.16 2.03
C SER A 131 -14.09 2.87 1.22
N PHE A 132 -15.32 2.50 0.84
CA PHE A 132 -15.54 1.30 0.04
C PHE A 132 -14.96 1.44 -1.37
N THR A 133 -15.07 2.63 -1.98
CA THR A 133 -14.46 2.89 -3.30
C THR A 133 -12.93 2.81 -3.24
N GLN A 134 -12.31 3.29 -2.15
CA GLN A 134 -10.87 3.12 -1.91
C GLN A 134 -10.47 1.64 -1.81
N GLU A 135 -11.25 0.82 -1.10
CA GLU A 135 -11.03 -0.63 -0.98
C GLU A 135 -11.04 -1.31 -2.35
N LEU A 136 -12.04 -1.01 -3.17
CA LEU A 136 -12.19 -1.56 -4.53
C LEU A 136 -11.01 -1.16 -5.44
N LEU A 137 -10.54 0.09 -5.34
CA LEU A 137 -9.37 0.55 -6.07
C LEU A 137 -8.10 -0.19 -5.64
N ILE A 138 -7.87 -0.34 -4.33
CA ILE A 138 -6.73 -1.09 -3.80
C ILE A 138 -6.74 -2.53 -4.35
N HIS A 139 -7.90 -3.18 -4.34
CA HIS A 139 -8.07 -4.51 -4.91
C HIS A 139 -7.76 -4.57 -6.40
N LEU A 140 -8.25 -3.60 -7.18
CA LEU A 140 -7.97 -3.51 -8.61
C LEU A 140 -6.46 -3.40 -8.89
N TRP A 141 -5.74 -2.58 -8.11
CA TRP A 141 -4.31 -2.33 -8.29
C TRP A 141 -3.41 -3.47 -7.82
N SER A 142 -3.90 -4.34 -6.96
CA SER A 142 -3.16 -5.53 -6.50
C SER A 142 -2.69 -6.43 -7.65
N ALA A 143 -3.30 -6.34 -8.84
CA ALA A 143 -2.88 -7.08 -10.02
C ALA A 143 -1.42 -6.77 -10.43
N ARG A 144 -0.96 -5.51 -10.27
CA ARG A 144 0.42 -5.12 -10.57
C ARG A 144 1.44 -5.86 -9.70
N GLU A 145 1.19 -5.91 -8.39
CA GLU A 145 2.09 -6.61 -7.47
C GLU A 145 2.14 -8.12 -7.74
N ARG A 146 0.99 -8.68 -8.12
CA ARG A 146 0.86 -10.11 -8.35
C ARG A 146 1.54 -10.55 -9.64
N TYR A 147 1.36 -9.81 -10.72
CA TYR A 147 1.81 -10.21 -12.06
C TYR A 147 3.02 -9.39 -12.56
N GLY A 148 3.51 -8.44 -11.77
CA GLY A 148 4.61 -7.55 -12.16
C GLY A 148 5.95 -8.25 -12.39
N HIS A 149 6.11 -9.48 -11.88
CA HIS A 149 7.32 -10.29 -12.06
C HIS A 149 7.37 -11.03 -13.40
N ASP A 150 6.21 -11.31 -14.01
CA ASP A 150 6.08 -11.97 -15.32
C ASP A 150 4.85 -11.42 -16.05
N ILE A 151 4.97 -10.16 -16.47
CA ILE A 151 3.91 -9.40 -17.12
C ILE A 151 3.57 -10.06 -18.46
N ASP A 152 4.57 -10.32 -19.30
CA ASP A 152 4.36 -10.80 -20.66
C ASP A 152 3.92 -12.27 -20.68
N GLY A 153 4.43 -13.09 -19.75
CA GLY A 153 3.90 -14.43 -19.51
C GLY A 153 2.43 -14.36 -19.11
N TYR A 154 2.07 -13.65 -18.04
CA TYR A 154 0.67 -13.54 -17.62
C TYR A 154 -0.26 -13.00 -18.73
N LEU A 155 0.14 -11.93 -19.42
CA LEU A 155 -0.67 -11.31 -20.47
C LEU A 155 -0.82 -12.18 -21.72
N SER A 156 0.16 -13.01 -22.06
CA SER A 156 0.06 -13.95 -23.19
C SER A 156 -0.85 -15.15 -22.89
N HIS A 157 -1.01 -15.51 -21.62
CA HIS A 157 -1.97 -16.53 -21.18
C HIS A 157 -3.41 -16.00 -21.10
N LEU A 158 -3.59 -14.68 -20.99
CA LEU A 158 -4.90 -14.04 -21.11
C LEU A 158 -5.33 -14.05 -22.58
N GLY A 159 -6.08 -15.08 -22.99
CA GLY A 159 -6.63 -15.17 -24.34
C GLY A 159 -7.47 -13.93 -24.72
N ASP A 160 -7.57 -13.64 -26.01
CA ASP A 160 -8.24 -12.43 -26.53
C ASP A 160 -9.75 -12.36 -26.24
N SER A 161 -10.36 -13.46 -25.81
CA SER A 161 -11.77 -13.53 -25.42
C SER A 161 -12.03 -13.27 -23.93
N VAL A 162 -10.98 -13.11 -23.11
CA VAL A 162 -11.12 -12.96 -21.65
C VAL A 162 -11.61 -11.55 -21.31
N THR A 163 -12.76 -11.47 -20.63
CA THR A 163 -13.29 -10.21 -20.11
C THR A 163 -12.82 -9.96 -18.67
N PHE A 164 -12.87 -8.71 -18.22
CA PHE A 164 -12.59 -8.38 -16.81
C PHE A 164 -13.57 -9.08 -15.85
N LYS A 165 -14.80 -9.35 -16.30
CA LYS A 165 -15.77 -10.12 -15.52
C LYS A 165 -15.34 -11.57 -15.31
N ASP A 166 -14.79 -12.22 -16.34
CA ASP A 166 -14.31 -13.60 -16.25
C ASP A 166 -13.13 -13.74 -15.26
N LEU A 167 -12.31 -12.69 -15.13
CA LEU A 167 -11.28 -12.62 -14.10
C LEU A 167 -11.88 -12.58 -12.70
N CYS A 168 -12.92 -11.75 -12.51
CA CYS A 168 -13.61 -11.60 -11.22
C CYS A 168 -14.38 -12.86 -10.80
N ASP A 169 -14.99 -13.57 -11.75
CA ASP A 169 -15.89 -14.69 -11.49
C ASP A 169 -15.18 -16.04 -11.24
N GLY A 170 -13.83 -16.09 -11.29
CA GLY A 170 -13.10 -17.26 -10.78
C GLY A 170 -11.83 -17.68 -11.52
N GLN A 171 -11.40 -16.98 -12.57
CA GLN A 171 -10.09 -17.29 -13.18
C GLN A 171 -8.90 -16.78 -12.35
N ASP A 172 -9.09 -15.73 -11.55
CA ASP A 172 -8.10 -15.26 -10.60
C ASP A 172 -8.54 -15.57 -9.17
N ARG A 173 -7.80 -16.47 -8.49
CA ARG A 173 -8.08 -16.92 -7.12
C ARG A 173 -8.13 -15.80 -6.08
N TYR A 174 -7.64 -14.61 -6.41
CA TYR A 174 -7.65 -13.45 -5.52
C TYR A 174 -8.95 -12.65 -5.56
N PHE A 175 -9.76 -12.80 -6.62
CA PHE A 175 -11.12 -12.27 -6.68
C PHE A 175 -12.14 -13.23 -6.05
N SER A 176 -11.74 -14.02 -5.04
CA SER A 176 -12.66 -14.68 -4.11
C SER A 176 -13.38 -13.64 -3.21
N MET A 177 -13.83 -12.56 -3.82
CA MET A 177 -14.51 -11.44 -3.23
C MET A 177 -15.99 -11.77 -3.15
N GLN A 178 -16.67 -11.16 -2.18
CA GLN A 178 -18.12 -11.30 -2.08
C GLN A 178 -18.78 -10.65 -3.30
N SER A 179 -19.97 -11.12 -3.68
CA SER A 179 -20.75 -10.59 -4.81
C SER A 179 -20.82 -9.04 -4.87
N PRO A 180 -21.01 -8.31 -3.74
CA PRO A 180 -21.02 -6.83 -3.76
C PRO A 180 -19.67 -6.18 -4.12
N GLN A 181 -18.55 -6.80 -3.75
CA GLN A 181 -17.21 -6.31 -4.08
C GLN A 181 -16.90 -6.53 -5.56
N VAL A 182 -17.30 -7.66 -6.13
CA VAL A 182 -17.18 -7.93 -7.58
C VAL A 182 -18.00 -6.90 -8.36
N GLU A 183 -19.26 -6.67 -7.98
CA GLU A 183 -20.10 -5.66 -8.64
C GLU A 183 -19.51 -4.24 -8.51
N GLY A 184 -19.04 -3.88 -7.31
CA GLY A 184 -18.39 -2.60 -7.07
C GLY A 184 -17.13 -2.42 -7.91
N MET A 185 -16.28 -3.43 -7.98
CA MET A 185 -15.06 -3.41 -8.75
C MET A 185 -15.33 -3.33 -10.25
N MET A 186 -16.35 -4.03 -10.75
CA MET A 186 -16.83 -3.89 -12.13
C MET A 186 -17.29 -2.45 -12.42
N LYS A 187 -18.00 -1.81 -11.48
CA LYS A 187 -18.43 -0.40 -11.60
C LYS A 187 -17.23 0.56 -11.62
N VAL A 188 -16.24 0.38 -10.74
CA VAL A 188 -15.00 1.18 -10.72
C VAL A 188 -14.22 1.00 -12.01
N TYR A 189 -14.05 -0.25 -12.45
CA TYR A 189 -13.35 -0.60 -13.69
C TYR A 189 -14.03 0.04 -14.90
N TYR A 190 -15.36 -0.09 -14.99
CA TYR A 190 -16.15 0.52 -16.06
C TYR A 190 -16.10 2.06 -16.04
N ALA A 191 -16.13 2.64 -14.85
CA ALA A 191 -16.03 4.08 -14.66
C ALA A 191 -14.69 4.62 -15.20
N LEU A 192 -13.57 4.01 -14.79
CA LEU A 192 -12.24 4.35 -15.29
C LEU A 192 -12.11 4.14 -16.81
N SER A 193 -12.50 2.97 -17.29
CA SER A 193 -12.30 2.57 -18.69
C SER A 193 -13.15 3.36 -19.68
N LYS A 194 -14.47 3.45 -19.46
CA LYS A 194 -15.40 4.01 -20.44
C LYS A 194 -15.53 5.51 -20.33
N LYS A 195 -15.59 6.04 -19.11
CA LYS A 195 -15.94 7.45 -18.89
C LYS A 195 -14.72 8.34 -18.81
N THR A 196 -13.54 7.78 -18.55
CA THR A 196 -12.35 8.60 -18.32
C THR A 196 -11.16 8.29 -19.21
N LEU A 197 -10.92 7.03 -19.59
CA LEU A 197 -9.76 6.69 -20.42
C LEU A 197 -10.08 6.59 -21.92
N GLU A 198 -11.32 6.24 -22.28
CA GLU A 198 -11.79 6.02 -23.68
C GLU A 198 -10.94 5.00 -24.47
N HIS A 199 -11.18 4.80 -25.77
CA HIS A 199 -10.52 3.75 -26.59
C HIS A 199 -8.98 3.77 -26.42
N PRO A 200 -8.28 2.64 -26.26
CA PRO A 200 -8.70 1.23 -26.39
C PRO A 200 -9.26 0.60 -25.11
N PHE A 201 -9.63 1.39 -24.11
CA PHE A 201 -9.99 0.86 -22.80
C PHE A 201 -11.49 0.55 -22.64
N GLY A 202 -12.35 1.03 -23.55
CA GLY A 202 -13.81 0.91 -23.46
C GLY A 202 -14.40 -0.43 -23.97
N PRO A 203 -15.64 -0.76 -23.56
CA PRO A 203 -16.28 -2.07 -23.79
C PRO A 203 -16.83 -2.32 -25.21
N ARG A 204 -16.48 -1.50 -26.22
CA ARG A 204 -17.02 -1.60 -27.59
C ARG A 204 -16.10 -2.30 -28.61
N GLY A 205 -15.10 -3.02 -28.12
CA GLY A 205 -14.29 -3.95 -28.91
C GLY A 205 -13.86 -5.10 -28.01
N HIS A 206 -13.14 -6.06 -28.56
CA HIS A 206 -12.56 -7.21 -27.86
C HIS A 206 -11.63 -6.86 -26.66
N ASP A 207 -11.48 -5.57 -26.30
CA ASP A 207 -10.53 -5.02 -25.34
C ASP A 207 -11.16 -4.60 -23.99
N GLY A 208 -12.12 -5.36 -23.49
CA GLY A 208 -12.65 -5.18 -22.13
C GLY A 208 -11.60 -5.33 -21.02
N ILE A 209 -10.41 -5.82 -21.35
CA ILE A 209 -9.26 -6.05 -20.45
C ILE A 209 -8.16 -4.97 -20.59
N GLY A 210 -8.32 -3.98 -21.48
CA GLY A 210 -7.26 -2.99 -21.77
C GLY A 210 -6.78 -2.22 -20.53
N LEU A 211 -7.71 -1.83 -19.65
CA LEU A 211 -7.38 -1.18 -18.39
C LEU A 211 -6.65 -2.15 -17.45
N HIS A 212 -7.09 -3.41 -17.36
CA HIS A 212 -6.37 -4.45 -16.59
C HIS A 212 -4.94 -4.67 -17.10
N LYS A 213 -4.74 -4.75 -18.41
CA LYS A 213 -3.40 -4.83 -19.03
C LYS A 213 -2.53 -3.64 -18.65
N MET A 214 -3.10 -2.43 -18.65
CA MET A 214 -2.39 -1.21 -18.25
C MET A 214 -1.99 -1.23 -16.77
N ILE A 215 -2.89 -1.69 -15.89
CA ILE A 215 -2.62 -1.85 -14.45
C ILE A 215 -1.47 -2.81 -14.23
N VAL A 216 -1.53 -3.98 -14.87
CA VAL A 216 -0.50 -5.00 -14.71
C VAL A 216 0.86 -4.50 -15.22
N ARG A 217 0.89 -3.69 -16.28
CA ARG A 217 2.13 -3.15 -16.87
C ARG A 217 2.73 -1.98 -16.12
N GLY A 218 1.91 -1.02 -15.69
CA GLY A 218 2.41 0.27 -15.20
C GLY A 218 1.86 0.71 -13.85
N GLY A 219 1.00 -0.10 -13.21
CA GLY A 219 0.44 0.22 -11.91
C GLY A 219 -0.53 1.39 -11.92
N MET A 220 -0.77 1.92 -10.72
CA MET A 220 -1.72 3.00 -10.47
C MET A 220 -1.24 4.34 -11.04
N GLU A 221 0.07 4.56 -11.05
CA GLU A 221 0.74 5.76 -11.53
C GLU A 221 0.50 5.98 -13.02
N LEU A 222 0.64 4.92 -13.82
CA LEU A 222 0.40 4.99 -15.27
C LEU A 222 -1.08 5.30 -15.58
N VAL A 223 -2.00 4.74 -14.80
CA VAL A 223 -3.43 5.06 -14.92
C VAL A 223 -3.65 6.54 -14.62
N LEU A 224 -3.11 7.05 -13.50
CA LEU A 224 -3.20 8.45 -13.09
C LEU A 224 -2.60 9.43 -14.11
N GLU A 225 -1.45 9.10 -14.68
CA GLU A 225 -0.83 9.88 -15.76
C GLU A 225 -1.75 9.99 -16.97
N ARG A 226 -2.40 8.89 -17.35
CA ARG A 226 -3.37 8.88 -18.46
C ARG A 226 -4.65 9.65 -18.14
N LEU A 227 -5.08 9.65 -16.88
CA LEU A 227 -6.24 10.42 -16.42
C LEU A 227 -5.97 11.94 -16.42
N THR A 228 -4.75 12.35 -16.11
CA THR A 228 -4.37 13.77 -15.94
C THR A 228 -3.82 14.43 -17.20
N ARG A 229 -3.39 13.67 -18.23
CA ARG A 229 -2.92 14.19 -19.52
C ARG A 229 -4.03 14.66 -20.49
N ARG A 230 -5.25 14.86 -20.01
CA ARG A 230 -6.39 15.34 -20.80
C ARG A 230 -6.58 16.84 -20.66
#